data_AF-A0A7K4IER3-F1
#
_entry.id   AF-A0A7K4IER3-F1
#
_cell.length_a   1.000
_cell.length_b   1.000
_cell.length_c   1.000
_cell.angle_alpha   90.00
_cell.angle_beta   90.00
_cell.angle_gamma   90.00
#
_symmetry.space_group_name_H-M   'P 1'
#
loop_
_entity.id
_entity.type
_entity.pdbx_description
1 polymer ?
#
loop_
_entity_poly.entity_id
_entity_poly.type
_entity_poly.pdbx_seq_one_letter_code
_entity_poly.pdbx_strand_id
1 'polypeptide(L)'
;MQHERSLDELPDEVFVPLGQRGMEGIRLKECAYACDGKELELVEVRTDPPAISGRSVETVIEDWRVKCVKCAREFVLRCRHRYVDGARIDTMVNIVDDNGHDLGWLGNY
;
A
#
# COMPACT_ATOMS: atom_id res chain seq x y z
N MET A 1 -20.08 -9.01 -11.67
CA MET A 1 -20.23 -8.06 -10.55
C MET A 1 -18.84 -7.51 -10.30
N GLN A 2 -18.58 -6.26 -10.69
CA GLN A 2 -17.31 -5.62 -10.34
C GLN A 2 -17.37 -5.42 -8.82
N HIS A 3 -16.53 -6.12 -8.08
CA HIS A 3 -16.34 -5.80 -6.67
C HIS A 3 -15.72 -4.40 -6.69
N GLU A 4 -16.47 -3.40 -6.26
CA GLU A 4 -15.93 -2.05 -6.10
C GLU A 4 -14.92 -2.16 -4.95
N ARG A 5 -13.62 -2.19 -5.30
CA ARG A 5 -12.56 -2.29 -4.31
C ARG A 5 -12.62 -1.06 -3.40
N SER A 6 -12.22 -1.24 -2.15
CA SER A 6 -12.28 -0.16 -1.16
C SER A 6 -11.03 -0.12 -0.29
N LEU A 7 -10.75 1.02 0.33
CA LEU A 7 -9.62 1.15 1.27
C LEU A 7 -9.79 0.27 2.52
N ASP A 8 -10.97 -0.29 2.77
CA ASP A 8 -11.19 -1.24 3.87
C ASP A 8 -10.48 -2.59 3.65
N GLU A 9 -10.05 -2.89 2.42
CA GLU A 9 -9.19 -4.04 2.12
C GLU A 9 -7.75 -3.85 2.62
N LEU A 10 -7.32 -2.59 2.80
CA LEU A 10 -6.01 -2.27 3.36
C LEU A 10 -6.07 -2.23 4.89
N PRO A 11 -5.01 -2.64 5.59
CA PRO A 11 -4.93 -2.47 7.04
C PRO A 11 -4.90 -0.99 7.41
N ASP A 12 -5.32 -0.67 8.63
CA ASP A 12 -5.27 0.72 9.12
C ASP A 12 -3.83 1.18 9.41
N GLU A 13 -2.96 0.26 9.78
CA GLU A 13 -1.56 0.49 10.13
C GLU A 13 -0.64 -0.53 9.45
N VAL A 14 0.56 -0.09 9.09
CA VAL A 14 1.67 -0.95 8.67
C VAL A 14 2.80 -0.81 9.67
N PHE A 15 3.70 -1.79 9.73
CA PHE A 15 4.74 -1.81 10.75
C PHE A 15 6.12 -1.62 10.13
N VAL A 16 6.91 -0.72 10.71
CA VAL A 16 8.32 -0.54 10.36
C VAL A 16 9.21 -1.05 11.50
N PRO A 17 10.24 -1.87 11.22
CA PRO A 17 11.21 -2.31 12.20
C PRO A 17 12.17 -1.17 12.54
N LEU A 18 12.30 -0.89 13.84
CA LEU A 18 13.23 0.09 14.41
C LEU A 18 14.47 -0.58 15.04
N GLY A 19 14.85 -1.76 14.54
CA GLY A 19 15.94 -2.57 15.08
C GLY A 19 15.66 -3.03 16.51
N GLN A 20 16.57 -2.76 17.45
CA GLN A 20 16.41 -3.16 18.86
C GLN A 20 15.28 -2.43 19.59
N ARG A 21 14.71 -1.36 19.01
CA ARG A 21 13.59 -0.60 19.58
C ARG A 21 12.23 -1.25 19.30
N GLY A 22 12.19 -2.36 18.54
CA GLY A 22 10.96 -3.08 18.22
C GLY A 22 10.36 -2.63 16.88
N MET A 23 9.03 -2.60 16.83
CA MET A 23 8.26 -2.20 15.65
C MET A 23 7.47 -0.92 15.95
N GLU A 24 7.36 -0.02 14.98
CA GLU A 24 6.50 1.15 15.04
C GLU A 24 5.35 1.00 14.05
N GLY A 25 4.12 1.23 14.52
CA GLY A 25 2.93 1.24 13.68
C GLY A 25 2.76 2.61 13.02
N ILE A 26 2.64 2.62 11.70
CA ILE A 26 2.43 3.81 10.89
C ILE A 26 1.04 3.72 10.26
N ARG A 27 0.24 4.77 10.42
CA ARG A 27 -1.10 4.86 9.85
C ARG A 27 -1.02 4.88 8.32
N LEU A 28 -1.62 3.88 7.69
CA LEU A 28 -1.59 3.73 6.24
C LEU A 28 -2.60 4.64 5.54
N LYS A 29 -3.76 4.83 6.16
CA LYS A 29 -4.90 5.57 5.60
C LYS A 29 -4.86 7.07 5.90
N GLU A 30 -3.67 7.64 6.01
CA GLU A 30 -3.44 9.07 6.26
C GLU A 30 -2.65 9.72 5.12
N CYS A 31 -2.74 11.04 5.00
CA CYS A 31 -2.05 11.78 3.96
C CYS A 31 -0.53 11.71 4.17
N ALA A 32 0.18 11.22 3.14
CA ALA A 32 1.65 11.09 3.15
C ALA A 32 2.41 12.43 3.12
N TYR A 33 1.73 13.54 2.82
CA TYR A 33 2.33 14.86 2.76
C TYR A 33 2.12 15.62 4.08
N ALA A 34 2.77 16.77 4.25
CA ALA A 34 2.66 17.67 5.41
C ALA A 34 1.29 18.36 5.55
N CYS A 35 0.19 17.60 5.44
CA CYS A 35 -1.18 18.07 5.39
C CYS A 35 -2.01 17.64 6.61
N ASP A 36 -1.55 16.72 7.47
CA ASP A 36 -2.32 16.18 8.60
C ASP A 36 -3.75 15.73 8.21
N GLY A 37 -3.94 15.32 6.96
CA GLY A 37 -5.22 14.82 6.45
C GLY A 37 -5.40 13.37 6.87
N LYS A 38 -6.53 13.04 7.48
CA LYS A 38 -6.83 11.69 8.01
C LYS A 38 -7.82 10.90 7.15
N GLU A 39 -8.27 11.49 6.06
CA GLU A 39 -9.27 10.93 5.17
C GLU A 39 -8.72 10.88 3.76
N LEU A 40 -8.76 9.68 3.19
CA LEU A 40 -8.34 9.38 1.82
C LEU A 40 -9.54 8.85 1.04
N GLU A 41 -9.66 9.30 -0.21
CA GLU A 41 -10.59 8.76 -1.19
C GLU A 41 -9.84 7.84 -2.14
N LEU A 42 -10.42 6.69 -2.44
CA LEU A 42 -9.88 5.79 -3.46
C LEU A 42 -10.18 6.34 -4.86
N VAL A 43 -9.15 6.45 -5.68
CA VAL A 43 -9.26 6.88 -7.08
C VAL A 43 -9.21 5.67 -8.01
N GLU A 44 -8.23 4.79 -7.83
CA GLU A 44 -8.00 3.64 -8.70
C GLU A 44 -7.20 2.56 -7.98
N VAL A 45 -7.42 1.29 -8.33
CA VAL A 45 -6.56 0.17 -7.94
C VAL A 45 -6.05 -0.54 -9.18
N ARG A 46 -4.73 -0.74 -9.27
CA ARG A 46 -4.10 -1.52 -10.34
C ARG A 46 -3.34 -2.69 -9.74
N THR A 47 -3.47 -3.86 -10.34
CA THR A 47 -2.81 -5.09 -9.89
C THR A 47 -1.96 -5.65 -11.03
N ASP A 48 -0.69 -5.93 -10.76
CA ASP A 48 0.25 -6.51 -11.72
C ASP A 48 1.20 -7.54 -11.05
N PRO A 49 1.27 -8.80 -11.54
CA PRO A 49 0.40 -9.40 -12.55
C PRO A 49 -1.03 -9.58 -12.00
N PRO A 50 -2.06 -9.66 -12.86
CA PRO A 50 -3.46 -9.79 -12.43
C PRO A 50 -3.78 -11.15 -11.77
N ALA A 51 -2.90 -12.14 -11.92
CA ALA A 51 -3.02 -13.45 -11.29
C ALA A 51 -1.63 -14.05 -11.06
N ILE A 52 -1.51 -14.88 -10.02
CA ILE A 52 -0.34 -15.72 -9.76
C ILE A 52 -0.58 -17.14 -10.27
N SER A 53 0.50 -17.81 -10.67
CA SER A 53 0.49 -19.22 -11.08
C SER A 53 0.39 -20.20 -9.90
N GLY A 54 0.68 -19.72 -8.68
CA GLY A 54 0.68 -20.51 -7.45
C GLY A 54 1.89 -21.42 -7.32
N ARG A 55 3.00 -21.08 -7.99
CA ARG A 55 4.21 -21.90 -8.03
C ARG A 55 5.43 -21.03 -7.77
N SER A 56 6.36 -21.53 -6.95
CA SER A 56 7.61 -20.83 -6.65
C SER A 56 7.39 -19.47 -5.98
N VAL A 57 8.36 -18.55 -6.14
CA VAL A 57 8.28 -17.20 -5.57
C VAL A 57 7.68 -16.27 -6.62
N GLU A 58 6.57 -15.63 -6.27
CA GLU A 58 5.85 -14.70 -7.14
C GLU A 58 5.63 -13.37 -6.41
N THR A 59 5.69 -12.26 -7.14
CA THR A 59 5.44 -10.92 -6.59
C THR A 59 4.25 -10.31 -7.32
N VAL A 60 3.28 -9.82 -6.55
CA VAL A 60 2.14 -9.03 -7.06
C VAL A 60 2.24 -7.62 -6.52
N ILE A 61 2.15 -6.64 -7.40
CA ILE A 61 2.14 -5.22 -7.09
C ILE A 61 0.69 -4.74 -7.19
N GLU A 62 0.14 -4.26 -6.08
CA GLU A 62 -1.11 -3.53 -6.03
C GLU A 62 -0.85 -2.05 -5.79
N ASP A 63 -1.12 -1.23 -6.80
CA ASP A 63 -1.02 0.22 -6.73
C ASP A 63 -2.40 0.81 -6.42
N TRP A 64 -2.53 1.31 -5.19
CA TRP A 64 -3.74 1.97 -4.71
C TRP A 64 -3.58 3.47 -4.84
N ARG A 65 -4.12 4.04 -5.92
CA ARG A 65 -4.13 5.50 -6.14
C ARG A 65 -5.19 6.12 -5.24
N VAL A 66 -4.75 6.98 -4.35
CA VAL A 66 -5.59 7.64 -3.33
C VAL A 66 -5.46 9.14 -3.43
N LYS A 67 -6.51 9.84 -3.01
CA LYS A 67 -6.57 11.29 -2.94
C LYS A 67 -6.85 11.72 -1.51
N CYS A 68 -6.03 12.63 -0.98
CA CYS A 68 -6.33 13.24 0.31
C CYS A 68 -7.51 14.21 0.18
N VAL A 69 -8.54 14.03 1.00
CA VAL A 69 -9.72 14.90 1.00
C VAL A 69 -9.37 16.34 1.37
N LYS A 70 -8.39 16.52 2.27
CA LYS A 70 -8.01 17.83 2.82
C LYS A 70 -7.18 18.69 1.87
N CYS A 71 -6.13 18.16 1.25
CA CYS A 71 -5.26 18.92 0.33
C CYS A 71 -5.48 18.60 -1.15
N ALA A 72 -6.40 17.69 -1.47
CA ALA A 72 -6.70 17.22 -2.82
C ALA A 72 -5.51 16.62 -3.60
N ARG A 73 -4.36 16.39 -2.94
CA ARG A 73 -3.21 15.73 -3.55
C ARG A 73 -3.44 14.24 -3.67
N GLU A 74 -2.94 13.69 -4.77
CA GLU A 74 -2.98 12.27 -5.05
C GLU A 74 -1.61 11.65 -4.80
N PHE A 75 -1.60 10.40 -4.38
CA PHE A 75 -0.41 9.57 -4.26
C PHE A 75 -0.82 8.10 -4.38
N VAL A 76 0.15 7.21 -4.50
CA VAL A 76 -0.10 5.77 -4.61
C VAL A 76 0.47 5.06 -3.40
N LEU A 77 -0.36 4.26 -2.76
CA LEU A 77 0.07 3.24 -1.80
C LEU A 77 0.38 1.97 -2.59
N ARG A 78 1.66 1.69 -2.80
CA ARG A 78 2.15 0.53 -3.55
C ARG A 78 2.36 -0.64 -2.60
N CYS A 79 1.47 -1.61 -2.65
CA CYS A 79 1.57 -2.86 -1.91
C CYS A 79 2.27 -3.92 -2.79
N ARG A 80 3.48 -4.33 -2.39
CA ARG A 80 4.21 -5.45 -3.03
C ARG A 80 3.99 -6.70 -2.18
N HIS A 81 3.06 -7.53 -2.60
CA HIS A 81 2.78 -8.82 -1.99
C HIS A 81 3.76 -9.86 -2.53
N ARG A 82 4.46 -10.57 -1.65
CA ARG A 82 5.26 -11.74 -2.05
C ARG A 82 4.50 -13.01 -1.70
N TYR A 83 4.49 -13.94 -2.64
CA TYR A 83 3.88 -15.25 -2.52
C TYR A 83 4.95 -16.33 -2.66
N VAL A 84 4.81 -17.39 -1.87
CA VAL A 84 5.60 -18.63 -2.01
C VAL A 84 4.62 -19.77 -2.12
N ASP A 85 4.65 -20.48 -3.25
CA ASP A 85 3.76 -21.61 -3.56
C ASP A 85 2.27 -21.27 -3.33
N GLY A 86 1.88 -20.06 -3.76
CA GLY A 86 0.52 -19.54 -3.65
C GLY A 86 0.13 -18.94 -2.29
N ALA A 87 0.98 -19.05 -1.25
CA ALA A 87 0.72 -18.44 0.05
C ALA A 87 1.42 -17.07 0.18
N ARG A 88 0.68 -16.03 0.60
CA ARG A 88 1.25 -14.71 0.85
C ARG A 88 2.15 -14.74 2.08
N ILE A 89 3.42 -14.40 1.92
CA ILE A 89 4.41 -14.41 3.01
C ILE A 89 4.56 -13.05 3.68
N ASP A 90 4.47 -11.96 2.91
CA ASP A 90 4.50 -10.59 3.41
C ASP A 90 3.95 -9.61 2.37
N THR A 91 3.67 -8.40 2.84
CA THR A 91 3.38 -7.24 2.01
C THR A 91 4.30 -6.10 2.38
N MET A 92 5.07 -5.58 1.43
CA MET A 92 5.80 -4.33 1.61
C MET A 92 4.99 -3.16 1.05
N VAL A 93 4.85 -2.09 1.82
CA VAL A 93 4.11 -0.90 1.38
C VAL A 93 5.07 0.25 1.14
N ASN A 94 5.01 0.83 -0.05
CA ASN A 94 5.72 2.05 -0.42
C ASN A 94 4.73 3.16 -0.74
N ILE A 95 5.19 4.40 -0.60
CA ILE A 95 4.45 5.57 -1.06
C ILE A 95 5.10 6.05 -2.36
N VAL A 96 4.29 6.28 -3.39
CA VAL A 96 4.73 6.88 -4.65
C VAL A 96 3.98 8.20 -4.84
N ASP A 97 4.71 9.27 -5.15
CA ASP A 97 4.10 10.58 -5.39
C ASP A 97 3.31 10.64 -6.70
N ASP A 98 2.63 11.76 -6.94
CA ASP A 98 1.87 12.06 -8.14
C ASP A 98 2.72 12.12 -9.42
N ASN A 99 4.04 12.28 -9.30
CA ASN A 99 5.00 12.29 -10.41
C ASN A 99 5.60 10.89 -10.68
N GLY A 100 5.23 9.88 -9.89
CA GLY A 100 5.75 8.52 -10.01
C GLY A 100 7.05 8.28 -9.25
N HIS A 101 7.52 9.22 -8.42
CA HIS A 101 8.69 9.02 -7.57
C HIS A 101 8.33 8.18 -6.34
N ASP A 102 9.06 7.10 -6.11
CA ASP A 102 8.97 6.31 -4.89
C ASP A 102 9.54 7.16 -3.73
N LEU A 103 8.64 7.64 -2.86
CA LEU A 103 8.97 8.40 -1.65
C LEU A 103 9.56 7.53 -0.55
N GLY A 104 9.55 6.21 -0.75
CA GLY A 104 10.19 5.25 0.13
C GLY A 104 9.22 4.24 0.73
N TRP A 105 9.82 3.36 1.52
CA TRP A 105 9.13 2.29 2.22
C TRP A 105 8.46 2.81 3.49
N LEU A 106 7.18 2.47 3.65
CA LEU A 106 6.35 2.85 4.80
C LEU A 106 6.34 1.77 5.88
N GLY A 107 6.32 0.50 5.48
CA GLY A 107 6.24 -0.62 6.43
C GLY A 107 5.77 -1.91 5.77
N ASN A 108 5.56 -2.93 6.58
CA ASN A 108 5.07 -4.23 6.15
C ASN A 108 3.88 -4.71 6.99
N TYR A 109 3.12 -5.66 6.42
CA TYR A 109 2.04 -6.40 7.08
C TYR A 109 1.79 -7.77 6.43
#